data_AF-A0A920PQG3-F1
#
_entry.id   AF-A0A920PQG3-F1
#
_cell.length_a   1.000
_cell.length_b   1.000
_cell.length_c   1.000
_cell.angle_alpha   90.00
_cell.angle_beta   90.00
_cell.angle_gamma   90.00
#
_symmetry.space_group_name_H-M   'P 1'
#
loop_
_entity.id
_entity.type
_entity.pdbx_description
1 polymer ?
#
loop_
_entity_poly.entity_id
_entity_poly.type
_entity_poly.pdbx_seq_one_letter_code
_entity_poly.pdbx_strand_id
1 'polypeptide(L)'
;MGGDTKSEAAGGLCILAVIGWHSTMIIFAMSTNFYISSGILLISGMMFNSSLVMVLTVLMKTGRSEFRGRIMGLRTLAIYAHAFGSLGAGAIAGALGAPATAVLSGVLGITMMLALALIAPKLRGSSAWI
;
A
#
# COMPACT_ATOMS: atom_id res chain seq x y z
N MET A 1 23.13 21.61 4.98
CA MET A 1 23.04 20.15 5.20
C MET A 1 21.80 19.81 6.05
N GLY A 2 20.59 20.05 5.53
CA GLY A 2 19.34 19.90 6.32
C GLY A 2 18.13 19.41 5.51
N GLY A 3 18.37 18.81 4.34
CA GLY A 3 17.31 18.38 3.42
C GLY A 3 16.89 16.91 3.56
N ASP A 4 17.74 16.07 4.16
CA ASP A 4 17.65 14.62 3.99
C ASP A 4 16.70 13.95 5.00
N THR A 5 16.61 14.47 6.23
CA THR A 5 15.76 13.92 7.31
C THR A 5 14.25 14.01 7.04
N LYS A 6 13.79 15.02 6.26
CA LYS A 6 12.37 15.18 5.92
C LYS A 6 11.90 14.22 4.82
N SER A 7 12.81 13.61 4.07
CA SER A 7 12.46 12.63 3.03
C SER A 7 12.35 11.22 3.62
N GLU A 8 13.17 10.92 4.63
CA GLU A 8 13.21 9.63 5.33
C GLU A 8 11.96 9.43 6.19
N ALA A 9 11.54 10.46 6.93
CA ALA A 9 10.30 10.42 7.73
C ALA A 9 9.05 10.19 6.85
N ALA A 10 9.03 10.74 5.63
CA ALA A 10 7.92 10.54 4.68
C ALA A 10 7.87 9.10 4.14
N GLY A 11 9.04 8.47 3.93
CA GLY A 11 9.12 7.05 3.59
C GLY A 11 8.61 6.14 4.70
N GLY A 12 9.00 6.42 5.95
CA GLY A 12 8.51 5.69 7.13
C GLY A 12 6.99 5.81 7.33
N LEU A 13 6.43 7.02 7.15
CA LEU A 13 4.98 7.25 7.25
C LEU A 13 4.20 6.50 6.17
N CYS A 14 4.73 6.45 4.93
CA CYS A 14 4.16 5.66 3.85
C CYS A 14 4.09 4.17 4.21
N ILE A 15 5.18 3.61 4.77
CA ILE A 15 5.22 2.18 5.14
C ILE A 15 4.22 1.90 6.27
N LEU A 16 4.20 2.72 7.32
CA LEU A 16 3.25 2.57 8.43
C LEU A 16 1.80 2.68 7.97
N ALA A 17 1.50 3.59 7.04
CA ALA A 17 0.17 3.72 6.45
C ALA A 17 -0.25 2.47 5.68
N VAL A 18 0.66 1.87 4.90
CA VAL A 18 0.38 0.64 4.13
C VAL A 18 0.22 -0.57 5.05
N ILE A 19 1.00 -0.67 6.13
CA ILE A 19 0.84 -1.71 7.16
C ILE A 19 -0.50 -1.56 7.87
N GLY A 20 -0.87 -0.32 8.24
CA GLY A 20 -2.16 -0.01 8.84
C GLY A 20 -3.33 -0.44 7.93
N TRP A 21 -3.23 -0.14 6.63
CA TRP A 21 -4.24 -0.52 5.65
C TRP A 21 -4.36 -2.05 5.45
N HIS A 22 -3.25 -2.79 5.43
CA HIS A 22 -3.34 -4.26 5.33
C HIS A 22 -3.91 -4.89 6.61
N SER A 23 -3.63 -4.29 7.77
CA SER A 23 -4.17 -4.76 9.05
C SER A 23 -5.69 -4.64 9.09
N THR A 24 -6.26 -3.54 8.57
CA THR A 24 -7.72 -3.38 8.50
C THR A 24 -8.38 -4.37 7.52
N MET A 25 -7.69 -4.75 6.45
CA MET A 25 -8.16 -5.79 5.52
C MET A 25 -8.28 -7.17 6.18
N ILE A 26 -7.37 -7.52 7.09
CA ILE A 26 -7.41 -8.80 7.81
C ILE A 26 -8.56 -8.82 8.82
N ILE A 27 -8.76 -7.70 9.53
CA ILE A 27 -9.87 -7.53 10.47
C ILE A 27 -11.21 -7.61 9.71
N PHE A 28 -11.29 -7.02 8.51
CA PHE A 28 -12.44 -7.14 7.62
C PHE A 28 -12.69 -8.60 7.19
N ALA A 29 -11.65 -9.34 6.81
CA ALA A 29 -11.77 -10.72 6.39
C ALA A 29 -12.27 -11.67 7.51
N MET A 30 -12.00 -11.33 8.77
CA MET A 30 -12.49 -12.07 9.95
C MET A 30 -13.91 -11.66 10.36
N SER A 31 -14.39 -10.48 9.95
CA SER A 31 -15.69 -9.94 10.36
C SER A 31 -16.83 -10.47 9.48
N THR A 32 -17.73 -11.24 10.08
CA THR A 32 -18.95 -11.76 9.43
C THR A 32 -20.15 -10.80 9.52
N ASN A 33 -20.02 -9.67 10.24
CA ASN A 33 -21.11 -8.73 10.47
C ASN A 33 -21.07 -7.55 9.48
N PHE A 34 -22.10 -7.43 8.65
CA PHE A 34 -22.21 -6.43 7.57
C PHE A 34 -21.99 -4.98 8.01
N TYR A 35 -22.49 -4.58 9.19
CA TYR A 35 -22.36 -3.20 9.68
C TYR A 35 -20.93 -2.88 10.13
N ILE A 36 -20.26 -3.83 10.77
CA ILE A 36 -18.86 -3.66 11.18
C ILE A 36 -17.93 -3.70 9.96
N SER A 37 -18.19 -4.62 9.03
CA SER A 37 -17.42 -4.78 7.80
C SER A 37 -17.51 -3.54 6.89
N SER A 38 -18.69 -2.89 6.79
CA SER A 38 -18.84 -1.63 6.04
C SER A 38 -18.10 -0.45 6.69
N GLY A 39 -18.12 -0.35 8.02
CA GLY A 39 -17.32 0.65 8.75
C GLY A 39 -15.81 0.48 8.54
N ILE A 40 -15.32 -0.75 8.59
CA ILE A 40 -13.89 -1.06 8.35
C ILE A 40 -13.50 -0.74 6.90
N LEU A 41 -14.36 -1.04 5.93
CA LEU A 41 -14.11 -0.73 4.52
C LEU A 41 -14.02 0.79 4.26
N LEU A 42 -14.87 1.60 4.90
CA LEU A 42 -14.81 3.05 4.79
C LEU A 42 -13.46 3.59 5.28
N ILE A 43 -13.03 3.16 6.46
CA ILE A 43 -11.74 3.57 7.04
C ILE A 43 -10.59 3.09 6.16
N SER A 44 -10.64 1.84 5.71
CA SER A 44 -9.63 1.25 4.82
C SER A 44 -9.51 2.03 3.50
N GLY A 45 -10.63 2.45 2.92
CA GLY A 45 -10.66 3.26 1.70
C GLY A 45 -10.03 4.64 1.90
N MET A 46 -10.29 5.29 3.03
CA MET A 46 -9.67 6.56 3.39
C MET A 46 -8.14 6.41 3.52
N MET A 47 -7.68 5.39 4.25
CA MET A 47 -6.24 5.11 4.42
C MET A 47 -5.55 4.77 3.10
N PHE A 48 -6.21 4.00 2.23
CA PHE A 48 -5.71 3.66 0.91
C PHE A 48 -5.52 4.90 0.03
N ASN A 49 -6.54 5.76 -0.03
CA ASN A 49 -6.46 6.98 -0.82
C ASN A 49 -5.38 7.93 -0.29
N SER A 50 -5.28 8.10 1.03
CA SER A 50 -4.20 8.89 1.66
C SER A 50 -2.82 8.39 1.28
N SER A 51 -2.62 7.06 1.21
CA SER A 51 -1.35 6.46 0.81
C SER A 51 -1.00 6.78 -0.65
N LEU A 52 -1.96 6.75 -1.57
CA LEU A 52 -1.75 7.10 -2.98
C LEU A 52 -1.33 8.56 -3.18
N VAL A 53 -1.89 9.47 -2.37
CA VAL A 53 -1.51 10.89 -2.37
C VAL A 53 -0.10 11.06 -1.83
N MET A 54 0.23 10.41 -0.71
CA MET A 54 1.55 10.51 -0.10
C MET A 54 2.65 9.98 -1.02
N VAL A 55 2.43 8.84 -1.67
CA VAL A 55 3.33 8.27 -2.69
C VAL A 55 3.53 9.24 -3.85
N LEU A 56 2.45 9.86 -4.35
CA LEU A 56 2.54 10.88 -5.41
C LEU A 56 3.38 12.09 -4.96
N THR A 57 3.18 12.58 -3.73
CA THR A 57 3.95 13.70 -3.17
C THR A 57 5.42 13.36 -3.05
N VAL A 58 5.76 12.19 -2.51
CA VAL A 58 7.16 11.72 -2.41
C VAL A 58 7.78 11.63 -3.80
N LEU A 59 7.08 11.02 -4.74
CA LEU A 59 7.55 10.80 -6.11
C LEU A 59 7.85 12.11 -6.84
N MET A 60 7.00 13.13 -6.67
CA MET A 60 7.19 14.47 -7.24
C MET A 60 8.33 15.24 -6.57
N LYS A 61 8.55 15.02 -5.28
CA LYS A 61 9.62 15.64 -4.48
C LYS A 61 10.99 15.02 -4.77
N THR A 62 11.05 13.71 -5.03
CA THR A 62 12.29 12.99 -5.38
C THR A 62 12.62 13.03 -6.87
N GLY A 63 11.62 13.22 -7.74
CA GLY A 63 11.81 13.24 -9.19
C GLY A 63 12.45 14.54 -9.69
N ARG A 64 13.65 14.43 -10.28
CA ARG A 64 14.28 15.51 -11.07
C ARG A 64 13.31 15.97 -12.17
N SER A 65 13.21 17.28 -12.42
CA SER A 65 12.20 17.89 -13.32
C SER A 65 12.12 17.23 -14.70
N GLU A 66 13.26 16.78 -15.23
CA GLU A 66 13.41 16.12 -16.53
C GLU A 66 12.82 14.70 -16.63
N PHE A 67 12.61 14.02 -15.49
CA PHE A 67 12.08 12.64 -15.46
C PHE A 67 10.62 12.55 -15.02
N ARG A 68 9.97 13.67 -14.68
CA ARG A 68 8.61 13.70 -14.13
C ARG A 68 7.56 13.05 -15.05
N GLY A 69 7.69 13.22 -16.37
CA GLY A 69 6.80 12.57 -17.34
C GLY A 69 6.93 11.05 -17.35
N ARG A 70 8.16 10.52 -17.31
CA ARG A 70 8.44 9.07 -17.24
C ARG A 70 7.97 8.47 -15.91
N ILE A 71 8.22 9.19 -14.83
CA ILE A 71 7.80 8.83 -13.48
C ILE A 71 6.27 8.75 -13.36
N MET A 72 5.55 9.74 -13.91
CA MET A 72 4.09 9.73 -13.92
C MET A 72 3.54 8.61 -14.83
N GLY A 73 4.21 8.30 -15.94
CA GLY A 73 3.88 7.15 -16.79
C GLY A 73 3.99 5.81 -16.06
N LEU A 74 5.08 5.59 -15.32
CA LEU A 74 5.26 4.40 -14.49
C LEU A 74 4.20 4.28 -13.38
N ARG A 75 3.85 5.42 -12.74
CA ARG A 75 2.76 5.45 -11.75
C ARG A 75 1.45 4.99 -12.36
N THR A 76 1.11 5.49 -13.54
CA THR A 76 -0.10 5.11 -14.26
C THR A 76 -0.10 3.62 -14.63
N LEU A 77 1.04 3.09 -15.08
CA LEU A 77 1.19 1.65 -15.35
C LEU A 77 0.96 0.80 -14.09
N ALA A 78 1.50 1.23 -12.94
CA ALA A 78 1.29 0.53 -11.67
C ALA A 78 -0.18 0.54 -11.22
N ILE A 79 -0.91 1.64 -11.43
CA ILE A 79 -2.36 1.73 -11.15
C ILE A 79 -3.14 0.75 -12.04
N TYR A 80 -2.83 0.69 -13.34
CA TYR A 80 -3.47 -0.27 -14.24
C TYR A 80 -3.13 -1.72 -13.91
N ALA A 81 -1.89 -2.00 -13.52
CA ALA A 81 -1.49 -3.33 -13.05
C ALA A 81 -2.30 -3.77 -11.82
N HIS A 82 -2.55 -2.85 -10.88
CA HIS A 82 -3.41 -3.11 -9.72
C HIS A 82 -4.87 -3.39 -10.14
N ALA A 83 -5.43 -2.59 -11.06
CA ALA A 83 -6.78 -2.82 -11.58
C ALA A 83 -6.90 -4.21 -12.22
N PHE A 84 -5.91 -4.61 -13.03
CA PHE A 84 -5.87 -5.94 -13.64
C PHE A 84 -5.74 -7.06 -12.61
N GLY A 85 -4.88 -6.89 -11.59
CA GLY A 85 -4.75 -7.84 -10.48
C GLY A 85 -6.07 -8.01 -9.70
N SER A 86 -6.81 -6.92 -9.51
CA SER A 86 -8.11 -6.94 -8.83
C SER A 86 -9.18 -7.73 -9.60
N LEU A 87 -9.13 -7.72 -10.94
CA LEU A 87 -9.99 -8.56 -11.78
C LEU A 87 -9.69 -10.05 -11.56
N GLY A 88 -8.40 -10.41 -11.51
CA GLY A 88 -7.97 -11.77 -11.16
C GLY A 88 -8.43 -12.20 -9.77
N ALA A 89 -8.30 -11.31 -8.77
CA ALA A 89 -8.82 -11.56 -7.44
C ALA A 89 -10.36 -11.74 -7.44
N GLY A 90 -11.11 -11.00 -8.26
CA GLY A 90 -12.54 -11.18 -8.44
C GLY A 90 -12.90 -12.55 -9.01
N ALA A 91 -12.16 -13.04 -10.01
CA ALA A 91 -12.34 -14.38 -10.57
C ALA A 91 -12.08 -15.47 -9.51
N ILE A 92 -11.05 -15.30 -8.70
CA ILE A 92 -10.71 -16.20 -7.57
C ILE A 92 -11.80 -16.16 -6.51
N ALA A 93 -12.36 -14.98 -6.18
CA ALA A 93 -13.50 -14.84 -5.26
C ALA A 93 -14.76 -15.54 -5.77
N GLY A 94 -14.99 -15.56 -7.09
CA GLY A 94 -16.08 -16.32 -7.69
C GLY A 94 -15.93 -17.84 -7.51
N ALA A 95 -14.69 -18.35 -7.43
CA ALA A 95 -14.40 -19.78 -7.30
C ALA A 95 -14.26 -20.25 -5.84
N LEU A 96 -13.58 -19.48 -4.98
CA LEU A 96 -13.22 -19.86 -3.60
C LEU A 96 -14.06 -19.15 -2.53
N GLY A 97 -14.88 -18.17 -2.93
CA GLY A 97 -15.67 -17.34 -2.04
C GLY A 97 -14.93 -16.08 -1.58
N ALA A 98 -15.69 -15.01 -1.31
CA ALA A 98 -15.17 -13.70 -0.93
C ALA A 98 -14.28 -13.71 0.33
N PRO A 99 -14.62 -14.44 1.43
CA PRO A 99 -13.79 -14.43 2.64
C PRO A 99 -12.42 -15.08 2.42
N ALA A 100 -12.37 -16.22 1.74
CA ALA A 100 -11.12 -16.93 1.46
C ALA A 100 -10.18 -16.10 0.58
N THR A 101 -10.72 -15.44 -0.45
CA THR A 101 -9.95 -14.54 -1.31
C THR A 101 -9.44 -13.30 -0.57
N ALA A 102 -10.22 -12.75 0.37
CA ALA A 102 -9.79 -11.62 1.19
C ALA A 102 -8.64 -11.99 2.14
N VAL A 103 -8.66 -13.20 2.73
CA VAL A 103 -7.54 -13.70 3.53
C VAL A 103 -6.30 -13.89 2.66
N LEU A 104 -6.47 -14.53 1.48
CA LEU A 104 -5.38 -14.73 0.51
C LEU A 104 -4.74 -13.40 0.09
N SER A 105 -5.54 -12.39 -0.24
CA SER A 105 -5.04 -11.07 -0.63
C SER A 105 -4.33 -10.36 0.53
N GLY A 106 -4.84 -10.47 1.75
CA GLY A 106 -4.20 -9.94 2.97
C GLY A 106 -2.83 -10.58 3.24
N VAL A 107 -2.75 -11.91 3.17
CA VAL A 107 -1.50 -12.66 3.39
C VAL A 107 -0.47 -12.35 2.30
N LEU A 108 -0.89 -12.33 1.02
CA LEU A 108 -0.03 -11.95 -0.10
C LEU A 108 0.49 -10.51 0.07
N GLY A 109 -0.37 -9.58 0.47
CA GLY A 109 -0.01 -8.19 0.71
C GLY A 109 1.04 -8.02 1.81
N ILE A 110 0.87 -8.68 2.96
CA ILE A 110 1.87 -8.68 4.04
C ILE A 110 3.19 -9.31 3.56
N THR A 111 3.11 -10.46 2.88
CA THR A 111 4.31 -11.17 2.40
C THR A 111 5.10 -10.30 1.43
N MET A 112 4.41 -9.62 0.51
CA MET A 112 5.02 -8.71 -0.45
C MET A 112 5.64 -7.48 0.22
N MET A 113 4.96 -6.93 1.24
CA MET A 113 5.49 -5.81 2.03
C MET A 113 6.73 -6.22 2.83
N LEU A 114 6.75 -7.40 3.44
CA LEU A 114 7.92 -7.95 4.13
C LEU A 114 9.08 -8.16 3.15
N ALA A 115 8.81 -8.72 1.97
CA ALA A 115 9.81 -8.87 0.91
C ALA A 115 10.37 -7.51 0.47
N LEU A 116 9.51 -6.49 0.30
CA LEU A 116 9.94 -5.13 -0.02
C LEU A 116 10.81 -4.52 1.09
N ALA A 117 10.45 -4.74 2.36
CA ALA A 117 11.22 -4.29 3.51
C ALA A 117 12.61 -4.95 3.60
N LEU A 118 12.76 -6.18 3.07
CA LEU A 118 14.04 -6.87 2.96
C LEU A 118 14.87 -6.40 1.75
N ILE A 119 14.22 -6.15 0.61
CA ILE A 119 14.86 -5.76 -0.67
C ILE A 119 15.20 -4.26 -0.72
N ALA A 120 14.56 -3.42 0.09
CA ALA A 120 14.85 -2.00 0.21
C ALA A 120 15.71 -1.68 1.46
N PRO A 121 17.02 -2.01 1.49
CA PRO A 121 17.92 -1.66 2.60
C PRO A 121 18.13 -0.14 2.72
N LYS A 122 17.75 0.65 1.70
CA LYS A 122 17.74 2.12 1.75
C LYS A 122 16.65 2.73 2.64
N LEU A 123 15.76 1.92 3.21
CA LEU A 123 14.86 2.31 4.31
C LEU A 123 15.33 1.75 5.67
N ARG A 124 16.42 0.96 5.70
CA ARG A 124 17.04 0.37 6.90
C ARG A 124 18.33 1.07 7.35
N GLY A 125 18.92 1.96 6.55
CA GLY A 125 19.93 2.91 7.04
C GLY A 125 19.25 4.24 7.28
N SER A 126 19.10 4.79 8.47
CA SER A 126 19.91 4.67 9.68
C SER A 126 19.02 4.86 10.92
N SER A 127 19.09 3.93 11.88
CA SER A 127 18.99 4.17 13.34
C SER A 127 17.76 4.91 13.91
N ALA A 128 17.11 4.28 14.90
CA ALA A 128 16.04 4.78 15.80
C ALA A 128 14.61 4.67 15.22
N TRP A 129 14.02 3.47 15.21
CA TRP A 129 13.28 2.92 16.35
C TRP A 129 13.85 3.23 17.76
N ILE A 130 13.57 4.45 18.24
CA ILE A 130 13.22 4.88 19.61
C ILE A 130 12.98 6.40 19.54
#